data_AF-A0A9D2C5Y0-F1
#
_entry.id   AF-A0A9D2C5Y0-F1
#
_cell.length_a   1.000
_cell.length_b   1.000
_cell.length_c   1.000
_cell.angle_alpha   90.00
_cell.angle_beta   90.00
_cell.angle_gamma   90.00
#
_symmetry.space_group_name_H-M   'P 1'
#
loop_
_entity.id
_entity.type
_entity.pdbx_description
1 polymer ?
#
loop_
_entity_poly.entity_id
_entity_poly.type
_entity_poly.pdbx_seq_one_letter_code
_entity_poly.pdbx_strand_id
1 'polypeptide(L)' 'MNRNDNHNEKKPLIFQSDFGRADGAVSAMYGVAYSVCSELKISDLTHEIPQYDI' A
#
# COMPACT_ATOMS: atom_id res chain seq x y z
N MET A 1 -34.01 2.25 5.73
CA MET A 1 -32.71 2.77 6.22
C MET A 1 -31.87 3.18 5.03
N ASN A 2 -31.79 4.49 4.74
CA ASN A 2 -30.96 5.02 3.67
C ASN A 2 -29.53 5.15 4.20
N ARG A 3 -28.64 4.22 3.85
CA ARG A 3 -27.22 4.40 4.16
C ARG A 3 -26.68 5.40 3.13
N ASN A 4 -26.56 6.65 3.55
CA ASN A 4 -25.76 7.64 2.82
C ASN A 4 -24.29 7.28 3.04
N ASP A 5 -23.84 6.30 2.28
CA ASP A 5 -22.43 5.91 2.22
C ASP A 5 -21.70 7.06 1.52
N ASN A 6 -21.21 8.03 2.29
CA ASN A 6 -20.27 9.01 1.79
C ASN A 6 -19.02 8.25 1.31
N HIS A 7 -19.00 7.86 0.04
CA HIS A 7 -17.94 7.08 -0.62
C HIS A 7 -16.59 7.84 -0.73
N ASN A 8 -16.44 8.97 -0.05
CA ASN A 8 -15.25 9.81 -0.11
C ASN A 8 -14.23 9.50 0.99
N GLU A 9 -14.46 8.48 1.83
CA GLU A 9 -13.41 8.00 2.74
C GLU A 9 -12.41 7.13 1.98
N LYS A 10 -11.18 7.64 1.87
CA LYS A 10 -10.03 6.93 1.31
C LYS A 10 -9.71 5.73 2.20
N LYS A 11 -9.95 4.51 1.69
CA LYS A 11 -9.57 3.28 2.39
C LYS A 11 -8.04 3.16 2.44
N PRO A 12 -7.47 2.64 3.54
CA PRO A 12 -6.04 2.40 3.62
C PRO A 12 -5.61 1.29 2.65
N LEU A 13 -4.37 1.38 2.15
CA LEU A 13 -3.70 0.33 1.39
C LEU A 13 -2.89 -0.54 2.36
N ILE A 14 -3.21 -1.83 2.44
CA ILE A 14 -2.34 -2.80 3.10
C ILE A 14 -1.40 -3.37 2.05
N PHE A 15 -0.09 -3.21 2.25
CA PHE A 15 0.91 -3.54 1.24
C PHE A 15 1.80 -4.71 1.69
N GLN A 16 1.91 -5.71 0.83
CA GLN A 16 2.79 -6.85 0.99
C GLN A 16 3.52 -7.09 -0.33
N SER A 17 4.82 -7.37 -0.27
CA SER A 17 5.61 -7.75 -1.45
C SER A 17 6.77 -8.68 -1.06
N ASP A 18 7.47 -9.19 -2.06
CA ASP A 18 8.73 -9.95 -1.95
C ASP A 18 9.94 -9.12 -2.43
N PHE A 19 9.78 -7.80 -2.52
CA PHE A 19 10.82 -6.89 -3.02
C PHE A 19 12.02 -6.78 -2.08
N GLY A 20 11.85 -7.10 -0.80
CA GLY A 20 12.78 -6.70 0.25
C GLY A 20 12.80 -5.18 0.47
N ARG A 21 13.44 -4.75 1.57
CA ARG A 21 13.64 -3.32 1.87
C ARG A 21 15.01 -2.77 1.49
N ALA A 22 15.91 -3.61 0.98
CA ALA A 22 17.33 -3.28 0.83
C ALA A 22 17.64 -2.34 -0.34
N ASP A 23 16.88 -2.40 -1.43
CA ASP A 23 17.18 -1.73 -2.70
C ASP A 23 16.30 -0.50 -3.00
N GLY A 24 15.38 -0.17 -2.10
CA GLY A 24 14.46 0.97 -2.24
C GLY A 24 13.25 0.71 -3.15
N ALA A 25 13.00 -0.52 -3.60
CA ALA A 25 11.83 -0.86 -4.40
C ALA A 25 10.50 -0.51 -3.68
N VAL A 26 10.41 -0.78 -2.37
CA VAL A 26 9.25 -0.40 -1.55
C VAL A 26 9.06 1.12 -1.50
N SER A 27 10.16 1.88 -1.35
CA SER A 27 10.12 3.35 -1.33
C SER A 27 9.68 3.94 -2.67
N ALA A 28 10.07 3.32 -3.79
CA ALA A 28 9.59 3.73 -5.12
C ALA A 28 8.07 3.52 -5.26
N MET A 29 7.55 2.38 -4.78
CA MET A 29 6.10 2.12 -4.80
C MET A 29 5.31 3.10 -3.93
N TYR A 30 5.87 3.48 -2.78
CA TYR A 30 5.29 4.54 -1.96
C TYR A 30 5.21 5.86 -2.73
N GLY A 31 6.28 6.23 -3.42
CA GLY A 31 6.31 7.44 -4.26
C GLY A 31 5.20 7.43 -5.32
N VAL A 32 5.03 6.31 -6.02
CA VAL A 32 3.96 6.14 -7.01
C VAL A 32 2.58 6.26 -6.35
N ALA A 33 2.36 5.54 -5.25
CA ALA A 33 1.08 5.55 -4.54
C ALA A 33 0.70 6.95 -4.04
N TYR A 34 1.66 7.70 -3.49
CA TYR A 34 1.46 9.08 -3.05
C TYR A 34 1.29 10.07 -4.21
N SER A 35 1.88 9.81 -5.38
CA SER A 35 1.62 10.62 -6.59
C SER A 35 0.19 10.51 -7.10
N VAL A 36 -0.45 9.35 -6.88
CA VAL A 36 -1.87 9.12 -7.24
C VAL A 36 -2.80 9.64 -6.15
N CYS A 37 -2.42 9.48 -4.88
CA CYS A 37 -3.20 9.94 -3.73
C CYS A 37 -2.30 10.33 -2.56
N SER A 38 -2.07 11.64 -2.39
CA SER A 38 -1.21 12.17 -1.32
C SER A 38 -1.69 11.85 0.09
N GLU A 39 -2.99 11.70 0.30
CA GLU A 39 -3.60 11.37 1.61
C GLU A 39 -3.72 9.86 1.86
N LEU A 40 -3.19 9.02 0.98
CA LEU A 40 -3.31 7.56 1.10
C LEU A 40 -2.58 7.06 2.35
N LYS A 41 -3.27 6.33 3.22
CA LYS A 41 -2.62 5.63 4.32
C LYS A 41 -2.14 4.27 3.82
N ILE A 42 -0.83 4.04 3.87
CA ILE A 42 -0.21 2.76 3.53
C ILE A 42 0.27 2.10 4.83
N SER A 43 -0.06 0.83 5.01
CA SER A 43 0.44 0.01 6.12
C SER A 43 1.04 -1.27 5.55
N ASP A 44 2.26 -1.59 5.97
CA ASP A 44 2.92 -2.80 5.49
C ASP A 44 2.51 -4.01 6.32
N LEU A 45 2.28 -5.14 5.65
CA LEU A 45 2.20 -6.44 6.31
C LEU A 45 3.62 -7.04 6.42
N THR A 46 4.28 -7.24 5.28
CA THR A 46 5.70 -7.58 5.19
C THR A 46 6.23 -7.33 3.78
N HIS A 47 7.52 -7.05 3.64
CA HIS A 47 8.23 -6.99 2.36
C HIS A 47 9.36 -8.01 2.24
N GLU A 48 9.53 -8.84 3.27
CA GLU A 48 10.68 -9.74 3.45
C GLU A 48 10.27 -11.19 3.15
N ILE A 49 9.30 -11.40 2.26
CA ILE A 49 8.92 -12.74 1.83
C ILE A 49 10.08 -13.31 1.02
N PRO A 50 10.55 -14.54 1.32
CA PRO A 50 11.52 -15.21 0.48
C PRO A 50 11.04 -15.21 -0.97
N GLN A 51 11.88 -14.69 -1.86
CA GLN A 51 11.55 -14.60 -3.27
C GLN A 51 11.07 -15.97 -3.78
N TYR A 52 9.93 -16.00 -4.45
CA TYR A 52 9.31 -17.21 -5.03
C TYR A 52 8.64 -18.22 -4.07
N ASP A 53 8.35 -17.85 -2.81
CA ASP A 53 7.50 -18.64 -1.91
C ASP A 53 6.02 -18.19 -2.03
N ILE A 54 5.22 -18.97 -2.78
CA ILE A 54 3.83 -18.63 -3.21
C ILE A 54 2.73 -19.30 -2.37
#